data_AF-A0A840WG36-F1
#
_entry.id   AF-A0A840WG36-F1
#
_cell.length_a   1.000
_cell.length_b   1.000
_cell.length_c   1.000
_cell.angle_alpha   90.00
_cell.angle_beta   90.00
_cell.angle_gamma   90.00
#
_symmetry.space_group_name_H-M   'P 1'
#
loop_
_entity.id
_entity.type
_entity.pdbx_description
1 polymer ?
#
loop_
_entity_poly.entity_id
_entity_poly.type
_entity_poly.pdbx_seq_one_letter_code
_entity_poly.pdbx_strand_id
1 'polypeptide(L)'
;MRPPLEPRFLQSWQRILLWSLGGVAFVAGATAVFTTENGSGAVALLVFSGLALAVAVLGDRIERFEFGGATLRLRAAAADRYAQAEQAEEDGDSPSAAQLRDEAHALLDAAGPLLTDYRSTRATMPSGPARVRALERIMSRGRQLARTQAFAPEEVRKWLSNGNDEERITALGLMQADTSLRDFSAVLTVLTKPRSAFEHYHAMVLAEQMLDELEPEQRADLAKALRGEQVQNLRPNSDRRVLSNAILRALAPSV
;
A
#
# COMPACT_ATOMS: atom_id res chain seq x y z
N MET A 1 -13.34 24.15 -26.32
CA MET A 1 -12.86 23.38 -25.15
C MET A 1 -13.03 21.91 -25.47
N ARG A 2 -11.95 21.16 -25.70
CA ARG A 2 -11.98 19.71 -25.97
C ARG A 2 -11.91 18.96 -24.63
N PRO A 3 -12.67 17.88 -24.42
CA PRO A 3 -12.51 17.07 -23.21
C PRO A 3 -11.14 16.38 -23.21
N PRO A 4 -10.50 16.18 -22.04
CA PRO A 4 -9.30 15.37 -21.94
C PRO A 4 -9.63 13.91 -22.25
N LEU A 5 -8.75 13.29 -23.06
CA LEU A 5 -8.82 11.88 -23.41
C LEU A 5 -8.53 11.05 -22.16
N GLU A 6 -9.52 10.28 -21.71
CA GLU A 6 -9.29 9.27 -20.66
C GLU A 6 -8.36 8.16 -21.18
N PRO A 7 -7.33 7.75 -20.44
CA PRO A 7 -6.66 6.48 -20.67
C PRO A 7 -7.61 5.36 -20.23
N ARG A 8 -8.45 4.91 -21.17
CA ARG A 8 -9.21 3.67 -21.03
C ARG A 8 -8.22 2.51 -20.91
N PHE A 9 -8.03 2.05 -19.67
CA PHE A 9 -7.60 0.70 -19.34
C PHE A 9 -8.15 -0.28 -20.38
N LEU A 10 -7.26 -1.03 -21.03
CA LEU A 10 -7.61 -1.98 -22.08
C LEU A 10 -8.81 -2.81 -21.63
N GLN A 11 -9.94 -2.62 -22.31
CA GLN A 11 -11.19 -3.28 -21.98
C GLN A 11 -10.96 -4.80 -22.07
N SER A 12 -11.52 -5.58 -21.14
CA SER A 12 -11.28 -7.03 -20.99
C SER A 12 -11.43 -7.84 -22.30
N TRP A 13 -12.21 -7.35 -23.26
CA TRP A 13 -12.33 -7.98 -24.59
C TRP A 13 -11.06 -7.85 -25.45
N GLN A 14 -10.26 -6.78 -25.30
CA GLN A 14 -8.96 -6.64 -25.97
C GLN A 14 -7.94 -7.64 -25.40
N ARG A 15 -8.00 -7.90 -24.09
CA ARG A 15 -7.21 -8.99 -23.46
C ARG A 15 -7.64 -10.35 -24.02
N ILE A 16 -8.93 -10.64 -24.08
CA ILE A 16 -9.43 -11.91 -24.66
C ILE A 16 -9.01 -12.05 -26.13
N LEU A 17 -9.07 -10.96 -26.92
CA LEU A 17 -8.58 -10.97 -28.30
C LEU A 17 -7.09 -11.26 -28.39
N LEU A 18 -6.26 -10.63 -27.55
CA LEU A 18 -4.82 -10.90 -27.48
C LEU A 18 -4.51 -12.36 -27.08
N TRP A 19 -5.25 -12.92 -26.11
CA TRP A 19 -5.14 -14.33 -25.72
C TRP A 19 -5.53 -15.27 -26.86
N SER A 20 -6.63 -14.98 -27.56
CA SER A 20 -7.09 -15.80 -28.69
C SER A 20 -6.14 -15.72 -29.89
N LEU A 21 -5.63 -14.52 -30.22
CA LEU A 21 -4.71 -14.30 -31.34
C LEU A 21 -3.36 -14.96 -31.08
N GLY A 22 -2.83 -14.84 -29.87
CA GLY A 22 -1.59 -15.50 -29.45
C GLY A 22 -1.72 -17.02 -29.43
N GLY A 23 -2.84 -17.56 -28.94
CA GLY A 23 -3.11 -19.00 -28.93
C GLY A 23 -3.22 -19.60 -30.33
N VAL A 24 -3.94 -18.93 -31.24
CA VAL A 24 -4.07 -19.37 -32.65
C VAL A 24 -2.73 -19.31 -33.37
N ALA A 25 -1.94 -18.25 -33.18
CA ALA A 25 -0.62 -18.13 -33.77
C ALA A 25 0.35 -19.21 -33.27
N PHE A 26 0.28 -19.58 -31.98
CA PHE A 26 1.11 -20.63 -31.39
C PHE A 26 0.79 -22.02 -31.97
N VAL A 27 -0.49 -22.38 -32.11
CA VAL A 27 -0.91 -23.66 -32.70
C VAL A 27 -0.52 -23.73 -34.19
N ALA A 28 -0.71 -22.63 -34.93
CA ALA A 28 -0.29 -22.56 -36.34
C ALA A 28 1.24 -22.69 -36.49
N GLY A 29 2.01 -22.02 -35.62
CA GLY A 29 3.48 -22.12 -35.60
C GLY A 29 3.96 -23.53 -35.27
N ALA A 30 3.40 -24.18 -34.25
CA ALA A 30 3.74 -25.56 -33.90
C ALA A 30 3.42 -26.54 -35.03
N THR A 31 2.27 -26.39 -35.69
CA THR A 31 1.89 -27.24 -36.82
C THR A 31 2.80 -27.04 -38.03
N ALA A 32 3.21 -25.79 -38.31
CA ALA A 32 4.12 -25.46 -39.41
C ALA A 32 5.53 -26.05 -39.22
N VAL A 33 6.04 -26.14 -37.99
CA VAL A 33 7.36 -26.73 -37.67
C VAL A 33 7.41 -28.22 -38.02
N PHE A 34 6.30 -28.95 -37.84
CA PHE A 34 6.24 -30.38 -38.14
C PHE A 34 5.85 -30.69 -39.60
N THR A 35 5.41 -29.69 -40.37
CA THR A 35 4.88 -29.90 -41.73
C THR A 35 5.70 -29.24 -42.83
N THR A 36 6.65 -28.35 -42.50
CA THR A 36 7.41 -27.59 -43.51
C THR A 36 8.92 -27.79 -43.37
N GLU A 37 9.62 -27.99 -44.50
CA GLU A 37 11.09 -28.12 -44.55
C GLU A 37 11.83 -26.76 -44.40
N ASN A 38 11.08 -25.66 -44.26
CA ASN A 38 11.62 -24.30 -44.12
C ASN A 38 11.90 -23.96 -42.65
N GLY A 39 12.97 -24.54 -42.12
CA GLY A 39 13.35 -24.47 -40.70
C GLY A 39 13.56 -23.06 -40.13
N SER A 40 13.83 -22.04 -40.93
CA SER A 40 14.14 -20.68 -40.43
C SER A 40 12.90 -19.86 -40.04
N GLY A 41 11.84 -19.88 -40.85
CA GLY A 41 10.61 -19.13 -40.58
C GLY A 41 9.78 -19.72 -39.43
N ALA A 42 9.78 -21.04 -39.32
CA ALA A 42 9.06 -21.77 -38.28
C ALA A 42 9.70 -21.58 -36.88
N VAL A 43 11.04 -21.52 -36.83
CA VAL A 43 11.80 -21.20 -35.60
C VAL A 43 11.56 -19.76 -35.16
N ALA A 44 11.55 -18.79 -36.09
CA ALA A 44 11.29 -17.39 -35.75
C ALA A 44 9.88 -17.19 -35.14
N LEU A 45 8.87 -17.86 -35.69
CA LEU A 45 7.50 -17.81 -35.15
C LEU A 45 7.38 -18.46 -33.77
N LEU A 46 8.05 -19.60 -33.52
CA LEU A 46 8.09 -20.21 -32.19
C LEU A 46 8.74 -19.31 -31.15
N VAL A 47 9.85 -18.66 -31.48
CA VAL A 47 10.56 -17.74 -30.57
C VAL A 47 9.68 -16.53 -30.26
N PHE A 48 9.06 -15.92 -31.27
CA PHE A 48 8.20 -14.75 -31.08
C PHE A 48 6.94 -15.08 -30.28
N SER A 49 6.33 -16.24 -30.57
CA SER A 49 5.14 -16.72 -29.85
C SER A 49 5.47 -17.10 -28.42
N GLY A 50 6.61 -17.77 -28.19
CA GLY A 50 7.11 -18.08 -26.86
C GLY A 50 7.41 -16.83 -26.04
N LEU A 51 8.01 -15.80 -26.65
CA LEU A 51 8.27 -14.53 -26.00
C LEU A 51 6.97 -13.79 -25.66
N ALA A 52 5.99 -13.76 -26.57
CA ALA A 52 4.69 -13.16 -26.32
C ALA A 52 3.91 -13.90 -25.21
N LEU A 53 3.99 -15.23 -25.18
CA LEU A 53 3.35 -16.05 -24.15
C LEU A 53 4.06 -15.91 -22.80
N ALA A 54 5.39 -15.77 -22.80
CA ALA A 54 6.16 -15.40 -21.62
C ALA A 54 5.76 -14.01 -21.11
N VAL A 55 5.64 -13.01 -21.99
CA VAL A 55 5.16 -11.66 -21.61
C VAL A 55 3.72 -11.66 -21.11
N ALA A 56 2.84 -12.52 -21.64
CA ALA A 56 1.46 -12.64 -21.18
C ALA A 56 1.36 -13.35 -19.81
N VAL A 57 2.09 -14.44 -19.62
CA VAL A 57 2.11 -15.22 -18.35
C VAL A 57 2.87 -14.48 -17.26
N LEU A 58 3.96 -13.78 -17.60
CA LEU A 58 4.68 -12.92 -16.66
C LEU A 58 4.01 -11.56 -16.51
N GLY A 59 3.27 -11.04 -17.49
CA GLY A 59 2.59 -9.73 -17.41
C GLY A 59 1.58 -9.66 -16.27
N ASP A 60 0.77 -10.71 -16.12
CA ASP A 60 -0.17 -10.86 -14.99
C ASP A 60 0.52 -11.13 -13.63
N ARG A 61 1.82 -11.47 -13.66
CA ARG A 61 2.67 -11.57 -12.45
C ARG A 61 3.48 -10.31 -12.19
N ILE A 62 3.78 -9.50 -13.20
CA ILE A 62 4.46 -8.21 -13.08
C ILE A 62 3.53 -7.17 -12.45
N GLU A 63 2.21 -7.21 -12.74
CA GLU A 63 1.20 -6.44 -11.98
C GLU A 63 1.12 -6.88 -10.51
N ARG A 64 1.52 -8.13 -10.19
CA ARG A 64 1.65 -8.60 -8.80
C ARG A 64 3.01 -8.29 -8.17
N PHE A 65 3.98 -7.77 -8.92
CA PHE A 65 5.31 -7.39 -8.45
C PHE A 65 5.40 -5.92 -7.99
N GLU A 66 4.27 -5.25 -7.72
CA GLU A 66 4.20 -4.18 -6.72
C GLU A 66 4.34 -4.76 -5.28
N PHE A 67 5.21 -5.76 -5.12
CA PHE A 67 5.50 -6.44 -3.88
C PHE A 67 6.42 -5.54 -3.04
N GLY A 68 5.80 -4.67 -2.24
CA GLY A 68 6.46 -3.98 -1.13
C GLY A 68 7.32 -2.82 -1.55
N GLY A 69 6.75 -1.76 -2.15
CA GLY A 69 7.49 -0.53 -2.43
C GLY A 69 8.08 0.07 -1.15
N ALA A 70 7.31 0.13 -0.06
CA ALA A 70 7.82 0.54 1.25
C ALA A 70 8.83 -0.47 1.84
N THR A 71 8.58 -1.78 1.72
CA THR A 71 9.48 -2.83 2.23
C THR A 71 10.82 -2.85 1.50
N LEU A 72 10.79 -2.68 0.17
CA LEU A 72 11.95 -2.61 -0.71
C LEU A 72 12.71 -1.32 -0.46
N ARG A 73 12.03 -0.19 -0.20
CA ARG A 73 12.69 1.06 0.18
C ARG A 73 13.34 0.99 1.55
N LEU A 74 12.69 0.38 2.55
CA LEU A 74 13.28 0.18 3.87
C LEU A 74 14.47 -0.80 3.80
N ARG A 75 14.40 -1.85 2.96
CA ARG A 75 15.54 -2.74 2.70
C ARG A 75 16.66 -2.06 1.91
N ALA A 76 16.33 -1.21 0.95
CA ALA A 76 17.32 -0.43 0.20
C ALA A 76 18.01 0.60 1.10
N ALA A 77 17.25 1.33 1.93
CA ALA A 77 17.80 2.23 2.93
C ALA A 77 18.69 1.49 3.93
N ALA A 78 18.29 0.29 4.38
CA ALA A 78 19.14 -0.53 5.23
C ALA A 78 20.45 -0.95 4.53
N ALA A 79 20.37 -1.33 3.24
CA ALA A 79 21.54 -1.68 2.45
C ALA A 79 22.50 -0.48 2.28
N ASP A 80 21.97 0.72 2.02
CA ASP A 80 22.77 1.95 1.94
C ASP A 80 23.46 2.26 3.28
N ARG A 81 22.79 2.03 4.42
CA ARG A 81 23.38 2.22 5.75
C ARG A 81 24.47 1.20 6.06
N TYR A 82 24.33 -0.04 5.62
CA TYR A 82 25.41 -1.02 5.72
C TYR A 82 26.62 -0.63 4.87
N ALA A 83 26.39 -0.14 3.65
CA ALA A 83 27.48 0.32 2.77
C ALA A 83 28.23 1.51 3.40
N GLN A 84 27.52 2.47 4.01
CA GLN A 84 28.13 3.57 4.75
C GLN A 84 28.88 3.10 5.99
N ALA A 85 28.37 2.09 6.70
CA ALA A 85 29.06 1.51 7.84
C ALA A 85 30.38 0.83 7.46
N GLU A 86 30.39 0.15 6.31
CA GLU A 86 31.59 -0.48 5.76
C GLU A 86 32.63 0.58 5.40
N GLN A 87 32.23 1.68 4.74
CA GLN A 87 33.11 2.83 4.48
C GLN A 87 33.64 3.50 5.74
N ALA A 88 32.79 3.74 6.74
CA ALA A 88 33.23 4.31 8.01
C ALA A 88 34.26 3.41 8.73
N GLU A 89 34.15 2.10 8.58
CA GLU A 89 35.12 1.16 9.12
C GLU A 89 36.44 1.14 8.35
N GLU A 90 36.39 1.24 7.03
CA GLU A 90 37.57 1.43 6.17
C GLU A 90 38.33 2.73 6.53
N ASP A 91 37.59 3.78 6.89
CA ASP A 91 38.13 5.07 7.35
C ASP A 91 38.61 5.05 8.82
N GLY A 92 38.43 3.92 9.53
CA GLY A 92 38.85 3.74 10.92
C GLY A 92 37.91 4.35 11.97
N ASP A 93 36.72 4.81 11.58
CA ASP A 93 35.68 5.34 12.46
C ASP A 93 34.71 4.23 12.90
N SER A 94 35.22 3.34 13.76
CA SER A 94 34.42 2.23 14.32
C SER A 94 33.16 2.67 15.09
N PRO A 95 33.16 3.78 15.86
CA PRO A 95 31.93 4.28 16.49
C PRO A 95 30.82 4.62 15.48
N SER A 96 31.14 5.35 14.41
CA SER A 96 30.15 5.70 13.37
C SER A 96 29.68 4.46 12.60
N ALA A 97 30.58 3.53 12.31
CA ALA A 97 30.24 2.26 11.67
C ALA A 97 29.23 1.44 12.51
N ALA A 98 29.41 1.39 13.83
CA ALA A 98 28.48 0.70 14.73
C ALA A 98 27.08 1.35 14.71
N GLN A 99 27.02 2.68 14.79
CA GLN A 99 25.75 3.40 14.74
C GLN A 99 25.00 3.16 13.42
N LEU A 100 25.70 3.22 12.29
CA LEU A 100 25.10 2.97 10.98
C LEU A 100 24.55 1.55 10.83
N ARG A 101 25.21 0.54 11.45
CA ARG A 101 24.70 -0.84 11.49
C ARG A 101 23.45 -0.97 12.35
N ASP A 102 23.41 -0.29 13.50
CA ASP A 102 22.22 -0.28 14.36
C ASP A 102 21.02 0.34 13.63
N GLU A 103 21.26 1.44 12.89
CA GLU A 103 20.24 2.07 12.05
C GLU A 103 19.78 1.15 10.91
N ALA A 104 20.71 0.45 10.25
CA ALA A 104 20.39 -0.54 9.22
C ALA A 104 19.57 -1.72 9.77
N HIS A 105 19.92 -2.22 10.95
CA HIS A 105 19.17 -3.25 11.65
C HIS A 105 17.75 -2.79 12.00
N ALA A 106 17.59 -1.57 12.52
CA ALA A 106 16.28 -1.00 12.80
C ALA A 106 15.42 -0.88 11.52
N LEU A 107 16.02 -0.53 10.39
CA LEU A 107 15.34 -0.49 9.09
C LEU A 107 14.95 -1.89 8.59
N LEU A 108 15.78 -2.91 8.78
CA LEU A 108 15.44 -4.30 8.43
C LEU A 108 14.37 -4.89 9.36
N ASP A 109 14.44 -4.61 10.66
CA ASP A 109 13.41 -4.99 11.63
C ASP A 109 12.08 -4.30 11.32
N ALA A 110 12.12 -3.07 10.83
CA ALA A 110 10.96 -2.38 10.29
C ALA A 110 10.48 -2.98 8.96
N ALA A 111 11.38 -3.41 8.08
CA ALA A 111 11.04 -3.95 6.76
C ALA A 111 10.50 -5.39 6.82
N GLY A 112 10.98 -6.25 7.73
CA GLY A 112 10.70 -7.69 7.69
C GLY A 112 9.24 -8.06 7.99
N PRO A 113 8.70 -7.73 9.19
CA PRO A 113 7.39 -8.23 9.64
C PRO A 113 6.22 -7.25 9.37
N LEU A 114 6.46 -5.93 9.35
CA LEU A 114 5.38 -4.93 9.35
C LEU A 114 4.45 -4.99 8.13
N LEU A 115 4.99 -5.30 6.96
CA LEU A 115 4.28 -5.19 5.69
C LEU A 115 3.79 -6.53 5.13
N THR A 116 4.29 -7.66 5.63
CA THR A 116 3.82 -9.00 5.24
C THR A 116 2.78 -9.53 6.24
N ASP A 117 2.86 -9.12 7.51
CA ASP A 117 2.00 -9.63 8.58
C ASP A 117 0.55 -9.17 8.41
N TYR A 118 0.27 -7.98 7.87
CA TYR A 118 -1.11 -7.44 7.85
C TYR A 118 -2.04 -8.23 6.94
N ARG A 119 -1.70 -8.37 5.64
CA ARG A 119 -2.51 -9.15 4.70
C ARG A 119 -2.53 -10.62 5.07
N SER A 120 -1.40 -11.18 5.52
CA SER A 120 -1.35 -12.56 6.00
C SER A 120 -2.30 -12.78 7.18
N THR A 121 -2.24 -11.92 8.19
CA THR A 121 -3.14 -11.94 9.37
C THR A 121 -4.60 -11.79 8.95
N ARG A 122 -4.91 -10.87 8.03
CA ARG A 122 -6.27 -10.62 7.54
C ARG A 122 -6.82 -11.82 6.76
N ALA A 123 -5.98 -12.49 5.96
CA ALA A 123 -6.37 -13.59 5.09
C ALA A 123 -6.47 -14.94 5.84
N THR A 124 -5.58 -15.17 6.81
CA THR A 124 -5.47 -16.47 7.50
C THR A 124 -6.27 -16.54 8.79
N MET A 125 -6.49 -15.41 9.47
CA MET A 125 -7.22 -15.40 10.74
C MET A 125 -8.72 -15.10 10.51
N PRO A 126 -9.62 -15.85 11.17
CA PRO A 126 -11.04 -15.55 11.15
C PRO A 126 -11.32 -14.20 11.81
N SER A 127 -12.44 -13.58 11.41
CA SER A 127 -12.92 -12.35 12.04
C SER A 127 -13.17 -12.57 13.54
N GLY A 128 -12.53 -11.78 14.40
CA GLY A 128 -12.74 -11.86 15.85
C GLY A 128 -11.67 -11.11 16.66
N PRO A 129 -11.78 -11.13 17.99
CA PRO A 129 -10.90 -10.37 18.89
C PRO A 129 -9.42 -10.72 18.74
N ALA A 130 -9.11 -12.00 18.49
CA ALA A 130 -7.73 -12.44 18.27
C ALA A 130 -7.10 -11.78 17.03
N ARG A 131 -7.86 -11.68 15.93
CA ARG A 131 -7.40 -11.00 14.72
C ARG A 131 -7.22 -9.50 14.98
N VAL A 132 -8.17 -8.86 15.63
CA VAL A 132 -8.06 -7.43 15.98
C VAL A 132 -6.79 -7.16 16.80
N ARG A 133 -6.51 -7.96 17.84
CA ARG A 133 -5.27 -7.85 18.62
C ARG A 133 -4.01 -8.02 17.77
N ALA A 134 -4.02 -8.94 16.81
CA ALA A 134 -2.88 -9.12 15.90
C ALA A 134 -2.68 -7.90 15.00
N LEU A 135 -3.75 -7.35 14.43
CA LEU A 135 -3.69 -6.14 13.61
C LEU A 135 -3.28 -4.89 14.43
N GLU A 136 -3.75 -4.76 15.66
CA GLU A 136 -3.33 -3.68 16.58
C GLU A 136 -1.83 -3.73 16.89
N ARG A 137 -1.22 -4.91 16.98
CA ARG A 137 0.24 -5.02 17.13
C ARG A 137 0.99 -4.46 15.92
N ILE A 138 0.47 -4.68 14.72
CA ILE A 138 1.04 -4.11 13.49
C ILE A 138 0.92 -2.59 13.52
N MET A 139 -0.25 -2.07 13.92
CA MET A 139 -0.47 -0.64 14.07
C MET A 139 0.46 -0.01 15.12
N SER A 140 0.65 -0.67 16.27
CA SER A 140 1.57 -0.23 17.33
C SER A 140 3.02 -0.16 16.87
N ARG A 141 3.47 -1.11 16.05
CA ARG A 141 4.80 -1.08 15.45
C ARG A 141 4.95 0.08 14.47
N GLY A 142 3.92 0.39 13.67
CA GLY A 142 3.90 1.59 12.82
C GLY A 142 4.07 2.88 13.64
N ARG A 143 3.35 2.99 14.77
CA ARG A 143 3.53 4.13 15.70
C ARG A 143 4.92 4.19 16.33
N GLN A 144 5.51 3.03 16.66
CA GLN A 144 6.86 2.97 17.21
C GLN A 144 7.90 3.42 16.17
N LEU A 145 7.71 3.02 14.91
CA LEU A 145 8.60 3.36 13.82
C LEU A 145 8.72 4.87 13.61
N ALA A 146 7.60 5.60 13.66
CA ALA A 146 7.59 7.08 13.60
C ALA A 146 8.38 7.75 14.73
N ARG A 147 8.57 7.09 15.87
CA ARG A 147 9.35 7.63 17.00
C ARG A 147 10.85 7.40 16.86
N THR A 148 11.24 6.39 16.10
CA THR A 148 12.64 5.98 15.96
C THR A 148 13.24 6.41 14.63
N GLN A 149 12.43 6.79 13.64
CA GLN A 149 12.88 7.16 12.31
C GLN A 149 12.11 8.37 11.80
N ALA A 150 12.82 9.23 11.06
CA ALA A 150 12.20 10.33 10.33
C ALA A 150 11.61 9.81 9.01
N PHE A 151 10.38 10.26 8.70
CA PHE A 151 9.71 9.95 7.44
C PHE A 151 9.41 11.23 6.67
N ALA A 152 9.48 11.15 5.35
CA ALA A 152 9.10 12.25 4.50
C ALA A 152 7.54 12.33 4.40
N PRO A 153 6.90 13.47 4.74
CA PRO A 153 5.43 13.57 4.73
C PRO A 153 4.79 13.18 3.39
N GLU A 154 5.42 13.54 2.28
CA GLU A 154 4.94 13.21 0.93
C GLU A 154 4.97 11.71 0.64
N GLU A 155 5.93 10.98 1.20
CA GLU A 155 6.00 9.53 1.04
C GLU A 155 4.88 8.85 1.85
N VAL A 156 4.69 9.26 3.11
CA VAL A 156 3.64 8.72 3.98
C VAL A 156 2.26 9.01 3.39
N ARG A 157 2.04 10.21 2.81
CA ARG A 157 0.83 10.54 2.06
C ARG A 157 0.63 9.62 0.85
N LYS A 158 1.69 9.32 0.10
CA LYS A 158 1.63 8.40 -1.06
C LYS A 158 1.28 6.98 -0.63
N TRP A 159 1.84 6.49 0.46
CA TRP A 159 1.48 5.19 1.04
C TRP A 159 0.01 5.15 1.44
N LEU A 160 -0.50 6.20 2.09
CA LEU A 160 -1.91 6.26 2.47
C LEU A 160 -2.84 6.35 1.25
N SER A 161 -2.46 7.08 0.20
CA SER A 161 -3.34 7.32 -0.95
C SER A 161 -3.33 6.15 -1.94
N ASN A 162 -2.14 5.70 -2.32
CA ASN A 162 -1.92 4.79 -3.45
C ASN A 162 -1.35 3.44 -3.03
N GLY A 163 -0.98 3.29 -1.76
CA GLY A 163 -0.36 2.08 -1.27
C GLY A 163 -1.29 0.87 -1.24
N ASN A 164 -0.69 -0.30 -1.04
CA ASN A 164 -1.40 -1.52 -0.71
C ASN A 164 -2.02 -1.43 0.71
N ASP A 165 -2.76 -2.46 1.11
CA ASP A 165 -3.44 -2.49 2.41
C ASP A 165 -2.46 -2.27 3.58
N GLU A 166 -1.25 -2.79 3.45
CA GLU A 166 -0.23 -2.78 4.49
C GLU A 166 0.43 -1.41 4.61
N GLU A 167 0.81 -0.81 3.47
CA GLU A 167 1.34 0.55 3.38
C GLU A 167 0.35 1.58 3.95
N ARG A 168 -0.94 1.41 3.68
CA ARG A 168 -1.98 2.31 4.18
C ARG A 168 -2.14 2.23 5.70
N ILE A 169 -2.10 1.02 6.26
CA ILE A 169 -2.15 0.83 7.72
C ILE A 169 -0.89 1.36 8.39
N THR A 170 0.29 1.10 7.81
CA THR A 170 1.54 1.67 8.32
C THR A 170 1.51 3.19 8.28
N ALA A 171 1.03 3.79 7.18
CA ALA A 171 0.90 5.25 7.07
C ALA A 171 -0.04 5.83 8.14
N LEU A 172 -1.19 5.21 8.41
CA LEU A 172 -2.06 5.61 9.52
C LEU A 172 -1.32 5.51 10.87
N GLY A 173 -0.51 4.47 11.07
CA GLY A 173 0.32 4.29 12.27
C GLY A 173 1.32 5.41 12.46
N LEU A 174 2.05 5.75 11.39
CA LEU A 174 3.02 6.84 11.39
C LEU A 174 2.35 8.18 11.71
N MET A 175 1.25 8.52 11.02
CA MET A 175 0.51 9.77 11.21
C MET A 175 -0.15 9.90 12.61
N GLN A 176 -0.53 8.79 13.25
CA GLN A 176 -1.03 8.81 14.63
C GLN A 176 0.07 9.10 15.66
N ALA A 177 1.32 8.79 15.34
CA ALA A 177 2.46 8.97 16.26
C ALA A 177 3.21 10.28 16.04
N ASP A 178 3.22 10.80 14.81
CA ASP A 178 3.92 12.03 14.44
C ASP A 178 2.96 13.01 13.74
N THR A 179 2.75 14.16 14.37
CA THR A 179 1.87 15.23 13.88
C THR A 179 2.36 15.83 12.57
N SER A 180 3.67 15.85 12.32
CA SER A 180 4.26 16.41 11.10
C SER A 180 3.93 15.61 9.83
N LEU A 181 3.53 14.33 9.99
CA LEU A 181 3.16 13.44 8.91
C LEU A 181 1.67 13.51 8.54
N ARG A 182 0.86 14.21 9.34
CA ARG A 182 -0.60 14.22 9.19
C ARG A 182 -1.03 14.96 7.93
N ASP A 183 -1.98 14.38 7.22
CA ASP A 183 -2.61 15.00 6.05
C ASP A 183 -4.11 14.77 6.06
N PHE A 184 -4.88 15.82 6.34
CA PHE A 184 -6.33 15.71 6.48
C PHE A 184 -7.00 15.24 5.18
N SER A 185 -6.54 15.71 4.02
CA SER A 185 -7.14 15.35 2.74
C SER A 185 -6.99 13.86 2.42
N ALA A 186 -5.83 13.29 2.76
CA ALA A 186 -5.57 11.86 2.61
C ALA A 186 -6.40 11.05 3.62
N VAL A 187 -6.51 11.49 4.87
CA VAL A 187 -7.34 10.83 5.90
C VAL A 187 -8.82 10.85 5.53
N LEU A 188 -9.35 11.97 5.04
CA LEU A 188 -10.73 12.10 4.60
C LEU A 188 -11.04 11.14 3.44
N THR A 189 -10.09 10.94 2.53
CA THR A 189 -10.21 9.96 1.44
C THR A 189 -10.32 8.54 2.00
N VAL A 190 -9.55 8.18 3.03
CA VAL A 190 -9.63 6.86 3.67
C VAL A 190 -10.93 6.68 4.45
N LEU A 191 -11.42 7.72 5.13
CA LEU A 191 -12.71 7.70 5.82
C LEU A 191 -13.89 7.45 4.87
N THR A 192 -13.86 8.06 3.69
CA THR A 192 -14.95 7.95 2.70
C THR A 192 -14.87 6.69 1.85
N LYS A 193 -13.67 6.13 1.66
CA LYS A 193 -13.43 4.92 0.86
C LYS A 193 -12.49 3.93 1.56
N PRO A 194 -12.87 3.40 2.74
CA PRO A 194 -12.05 2.44 3.46
C PRO A 194 -12.07 1.06 2.77
N ARG A 195 -10.91 0.40 2.71
CA ARG A 195 -10.69 -0.98 2.22
C ARG A 195 -10.98 -2.04 3.28
N SER A 196 -11.07 -1.64 4.55
CA SER A 196 -11.42 -2.54 5.64
C SER A 196 -12.07 -1.83 6.82
N ALA A 197 -12.75 -2.60 7.68
CA ALA A 197 -13.29 -2.08 8.92
C ALA A 197 -12.20 -1.58 9.90
N PHE A 198 -11.05 -2.24 9.91
CA PHE A 198 -9.91 -1.89 10.76
C PHE A 198 -9.27 -0.57 10.31
N GLU A 199 -9.06 -0.41 9.01
CA GLU A 199 -8.59 0.84 8.42
C GLU A 199 -9.56 2.00 8.70
N HIS A 200 -10.87 1.78 8.50
CA HIS A 200 -11.88 2.80 8.77
C HIS A 200 -11.83 3.26 10.23
N TYR A 201 -11.67 2.34 11.17
CA TYR A 201 -11.53 2.66 12.59
C TYR A 201 -10.30 3.53 12.86
N HIS A 202 -9.13 3.17 12.35
CA HIS A 202 -7.91 3.96 12.59
C HIS A 202 -7.88 5.29 11.84
N ALA A 203 -8.58 5.41 10.71
CA ALA A 203 -8.80 6.70 10.06
C ALA A 203 -9.68 7.63 10.92
N MET A 204 -10.70 7.09 11.60
CA MET A 204 -11.50 7.86 12.57
C MET A 204 -10.67 8.26 13.80
N VAL A 205 -9.84 7.36 14.33
CA VAL A 205 -8.94 7.67 15.46
C VAL A 205 -7.98 8.80 15.08
N LEU A 206 -7.40 8.74 13.89
CA LEU A 206 -6.50 9.79 13.41
C LEU A 206 -7.27 11.11 13.21
N ALA A 207 -8.48 11.07 12.65
CA ALA A 207 -9.30 12.27 12.49
C ALA A 207 -9.71 12.90 13.84
N GLU A 208 -9.98 12.09 14.87
CA GLU A 208 -10.20 12.56 16.24
C GLU A 208 -8.97 13.28 16.80
N GLN A 209 -7.78 12.71 16.63
CA GLN A 209 -6.52 13.30 17.07
C GLN A 209 -6.15 14.60 16.35
N MET A 210 -6.74 14.84 15.18
CA MET A 210 -6.51 16.03 14.36
C MET A 210 -7.49 17.16 14.65
N LEU A 211 -8.54 16.92 15.47
CA LEU A 211 -9.66 17.86 15.61
C LEU A 211 -9.24 19.30 15.93
N ASP A 212 -8.28 19.48 16.83
CA ASP A 212 -7.80 20.80 17.25
C ASP A 212 -6.97 21.52 16.18
N GLU A 213 -6.50 20.79 15.17
CA GLU A 213 -5.72 21.30 14.03
C GLU A 213 -6.61 21.58 12.80
N LEU A 214 -7.90 21.21 12.82
CA LEU A 214 -8.78 21.33 11.66
C LEU A 214 -9.40 22.71 11.51
N GLU A 215 -9.28 23.25 10.31
CA GLU A 215 -9.96 24.46 9.86
C GLU A 215 -11.49 24.26 9.81
N PRO A 216 -12.31 25.34 9.87
CA PRO A 216 -13.77 25.24 9.84
C PRO A 216 -14.32 24.45 8.65
N GLU A 217 -13.72 24.61 7.46
CA GLU A 217 -14.10 23.86 6.25
C GLU A 217 -13.79 22.36 6.39
N GLN A 218 -12.61 22.03 6.93
CA GLN A 218 -12.20 20.64 7.18
C GLN A 218 -13.09 19.97 8.24
N ARG A 219 -13.47 20.71 9.28
CA ARG A 219 -14.45 20.27 10.28
C ARG A 219 -15.81 19.96 9.66
N ALA A 220 -16.28 20.80 8.74
CA ALA A 220 -17.53 20.57 8.01
C ALA A 220 -17.43 19.33 7.10
N ASP A 221 -16.32 19.15 6.39
CA ASP A 221 -16.07 17.98 5.54
C ASP A 221 -16.00 16.68 6.34
N LEU A 222 -15.32 16.70 7.49
CA LEU A 222 -15.29 15.56 8.41
C LEU A 222 -16.68 15.22 8.92
N ALA A 223 -17.45 16.22 9.36
CA ALA A 223 -18.82 16.03 9.83
C ALA A 223 -19.72 15.45 8.72
N LYS A 224 -19.55 15.92 7.47
CA LYS A 224 -20.27 15.39 6.31
C LYS A 224 -19.92 13.92 6.05
N ALA A 225 -18.63 13.56 6.08
CA ALA A 225 -18.18 12.18 5.90
C ALA A 225 -18.76 11.26 6.98
N LEU A 226 -18.75 11.69 8.25
CA LEU A 226 -19.26 10.90 9.38
C LEU A 226 -20.80 10.82 9.42
N ARG A 227 -21.51 11.76 8.80
CA ARG A 227 -22.97 11.70 8.62
C ARG A 227 -23.39 10.86 7.40
N GLY A 228 -22.44 10.44 6.57
CA GLY A 228 -22.72 9.64 5.38
C GLY A 228 -23.27 8.25 5.69
N GLU A 229 -23.99 7.67 4.72
CA GLU A 229 -24.68 6.37 4.85
C GLU A 229 -23.77 5.24 5.35
N GLN A 230 -22.51 5.21 4.91
CA GLN A 230 -21.55 4.18 5.32
C GLN A 230 -21.37 4.12 6.84
N VAL A 231 -21.30 5.28 7.50
CA VAL A 231 -21.17 5.39 8.96
C VAL A 231 -22.54 5.21 9.61
N GLN A 232 -23.61 5.71 8.97
CA GLN A 232 -24.99 5.55 9.43
C GLN A 232 -25.53 4.13 9.38
N ASN A 233 -24.89 3.22 8.64
CA ASN A 233 -25.25 1.81 8.59
C ASN A 233 -24.41 0.94 9.53
N LEU A 234 -23.47 1.52 10.29
CA LEU A 234 -22.72 0.79 11.29
C LEU A 234 -23.62 0.34 12.44
N ARG A 235 -23.34 -0.85 12.98
CA ARG A 235 -24.03 -1.37 14.17
C ARG A 235 -23.96 -0.33 15.31
N PRO A 236 -25.09 -0.04 15.99
CA PRO A 236 -25.16 1.03 16.99
C PRO A 236 -24.08 0.99 18.07
N ASN A 237 -23.75 -0.21 18.56
CA ASN A 237 -22.77 -0.42 19.63
C ASN A 237 -21.38 -0.84 19.12
N SER A 238 -21.09 -0.61 17.83
CA SER A 238 -19.73 -0.85 17.32
C SER A 238 -18.80 0.29 17.70
N ASP A 239 -17.52 -0.02 17.98
CA ASP A 239 -16.51 0.98 18.36
C ASP A 239 -16.44 2.14 17.35
N ARG A 240 -16.53 1.83 16.05
CA ARG A 240 -16.58 2.84 14.98
C ARG A 240 -17.78 3.78 15.09
N ARG A 241 -18.96 3.28 15.47
CA ARG A 241 -20.14 4.11 15.67
C ARG A 241 -19.98 5.01 16.90
N VAL A 242 -19.49 4.45 18.00
CA VAL A 242 -19.23 5.20 19.24
C VAL A 242 -18.24 6.32 18.98
N LEU A 243 -17.13 6.02 18.30
CA LEU A 243 -16.10 6.98 17.94
C LEU A 243 -16.63 8.06 16.98
N SER A 244 -17.34 7.69 15.93
CA SER A 244 -17.97 8.66 15.03
C SER A 244 -18.91 9.62 15.76
N ASN A 245 -19.74 9.12 16.69
CA ASN A 245 -20.63 9.95 17.49
C ASN A 245 -19.86 10.86 18.46
N ALA A 246 -18.72 10.41 19.00
CA ALA A 246 -17.85 11.23 19.82
C ALA A 246 -17.27 12.40 19.00
N ILE A 247 -16.73 12.12 17.82
CA ILE A 247 -16.20 13.14 16.90
C ILE A 247 -17.30 14.14 16.50
N LEU A 248 -18.49 13.66 16.12
CA LEU A 248 -19.60 14.54 15.75
C LEU A 248 -20.06 15.45 16.89
N ARG A 249 -19.97 15.00 18.15
CA ARG A 249 -20.24 15.84 19.33
C ARG A 249 -19.16 16.89 19.53
N ALA A 250 -17.89 16.53 19.36
CA ALA A 250 -16.78 17.47 19.47
C ALA A 250 -16.78 18.55 18.36
N LEU A 251 -17.35 18.23 17.19
CA LEU A 251 -17.53 19.16 16.07
C LEU A 251 -18.75 20.08 16.23
N ALA A 252 -19.65 19.82 17.19
CA ALA A 252 -20.78 20.70 17.43
C ALA A 252 -20.27 22.04 18.00
N PRO A 253 -20.79 23.19 17.53
CA PRO A 253 -20.42 24.47 18.11
C PRO A 253 -20.74 24.46 19.61
N SER A 254 -19.77 24.87 20.43
CA SER A 254 -19.98 25.09 21.86
C SER A 254 -21.09 26.12 22.01
N VAL A 255 -22.24 25.69 22.56
CA VAL A 255 -23.39 26.56 22.85
C VAL A 255 -23.02 27.54 23.96
#